data_AF-A0AAD3H8K8-F1
#
_entry.id   AF-A0AAD3H8K8-F1
#
_cell.length_a   1.000
_cell.length_b   1.000
_cell.length_c   1.000
_cell.angle_alpha   90.00
_cell.angle_beta   90.00
_cell.angle_gamma   90.00
#
_symmetry.space_group_name_H-M   'P 1'
#
loop_
_entity.id
_entity.type
_entity.pdbx_description
1 polymer ?
#
loop_
_entity_poly.entity_id
_entity_poly.type
_entity_poly.pdbx_seq_one_letter_code
_entity_poly.pdbx_strand_id
1 'polypeptide(L)'
;METKDASLTPTVTITSNELKELKRVFGQLCYFAEKAPKKEKLKEIKFKLNELRRPGNGYSSNELPDDSDSVEKLEQDENRLESELASIESRSEQVIRPQDTGIAMKVLGKRLSKREVHDLMWEVDEKVDGVIDWDEFHLMFERNVKDTSGLEPSSFYHMVQFMIYDRDNNGKVSIDETMNMLYGRLGRAKMELAITKLFGGDDGSPIVEVGNQGGEIDFNRYLQVSKIEQMKLFEESEFGKNVLEKSRKGGVRSP
;
A
#
# COMPACT_ATOMS: atom_id res chain seq x y z
N MET A 1 -21.79 44.79 16.44
CA MET A 1 -21.03 43.79 17.22
C MET A 1 -21.15 42.48 16.47
N GLU A 2 -20.21 42.25 15.56
CA GLU A 2 -20.04 40.96 14.89
C GLU A 2 -19.27 40.04 15.84
N THR A 3 -19.90 38.97 16.30
CA THR A 3 -19.19 37.86 16.95
C THR A 3 -19.03 36.75 15.93
N LYS A 4 -17.90 36.79 15.23
CA LYS A 4 -17.28 35.62 14.62
C LYS A 4 -16.74 34.75 15.75
N ASP A 5 -17.23 33.52 15.85
CA ASP A 5 -16.46 32.39 16.35
C ASP A 5 -17.14 31.11 15.84
N ALA A 6 -16.99 30.88 14.54
CA ALA A 6 -17.10 29.53 14.01
C ALA A 6 -15.80 28.81 14.37
N SER A 7 -15.88 27.89 15.34
CA SER A 7 -14.80 26.97 15.67
C SER A 7 -14.49 26.12 14.42
N LEU A 8 -13.53 26.57 13.62
CA LEU A 8 -12.95 25.78 12.54
C LEU A 8 -12.11 24.68 13.18
N THR A 9 -12.73 23.54 13.49
CA THR A 9 -11.96 22.31 13.59
C THR A 9 -11.25 22.13 12.25
N PRO A 10 -9.92 21.97 12.22
CA PRO A 10 -9.23 21.74 10.96
C PRO A 10 -9.73 20.41 10.40
N THR A 11 -10.59 20.47 9.39
CA THR A 11 -11.02 19.30 8.63
C THR A 11 -9.77 18.65 8.04
N VAL A 12 -9.51 17.40 8.43
CA VAL A 12 -8.45 16.59 7.83
C VAL A 12 -8.73 16.53 6.33
N THR A 13 -7.81 17.07 5.54
CA THR A 13 -7.89 17.13 4.09
C THR A 13 -6.73 16.36 3.50
N ILE A 14 -7.01 15.60 2.45
CA ILE A 14 -5.98 14.88 1.68
C ILE A 14 -5.07 15.93 1.06
N THR A 15 -3.77 15.82 1.30
CA THR A 15 -2.79 16.73 0.73
C THR A 15 -2.63 16.50 -0.77
N SER A 16 -2.14 17.49 -1.52
CA SER A 16 -1.86 17.32 -2.95
C SER A 16 -0.85 16.21 -3.23
N ASN A 17 0.10 15.98 -2.30
CA ASN A 17 1.07 14.91 -2.40
C ASN A 17 0.42 13.53 -2.20
N GLU A 18 -0.45 13.38 -1.19
CA GLU A 18 -1.23 12.14 -1.02
C GLU A 18 -2.13 11.86 -2.21
N LEU A 19 -2.78 12.87 -2.78
CA LEU A 19 -3.61 12.69 -3.97
C LEU A 19 -2.79 12.21 -5.18
N LYS A 20 -1.57 12.73 -5.34
CA LYS A 20 -0.64 12.29 -6.40
C LYS A 20 -0.25 10.82 -6.20
N GLU A 21 0.12 10.43 -4.98
CA GLU A 21 0.49 9.05 -4.67
C GLU A 21 -0.71 8.10 -4.74
N LEU A 22 -1.90 8.56 -4.36
CA LEU A 22 -3.15 7.81 -4.50
C LEU A 22 -3.43 7.50 -5.98
N LYS A 23 -3.27 8.48 -6.87
CA LYS A 23 -3.36 8.27 -8.33
C LYS A 23 -2.30 7.30 -8.84
N ARG A 24 -1.07 7.39 -8.34
CA ARG A 24 0.00 6.44 -8.69
C ARG A 24 -0.42 5.02 -8.32
N VAL A 25 -0.86 4.80 -7.09
CA VAL A 25 -1.23 3.46 -6.59
C VAL A 25 -2.47 2.94 -7.31
N PHE A 26 -3.48 3.77 -7.57
CA PHE A 26 -4.63 3.39 -8.39
C PHE A 26 -4.20 2.90 -9.78
N GLY A 27 -3.36 3.68 -10.48
CA GLY A 27 -2.83 3.30 -11.79
C GLY A 27 -1.96 2.05 -11.73
N GLN A 28 -1.22 1.81 -10.64
CA GLN A 28 -0.48 0.57 -10.42
C GLN A 28 -1.42 -0.62 -10.29
N LEU A 29 -2.49 -0.50 -9.49
CA LEU A 29 -3.47 -1.56 -9.23
C LEU A 29 -4.36 -1.88 -10.43
N CYS A 30 -4.66 -0.92 -11.31
CA CYS A 30 -5.37 -1.20 -12.56
C CYS A 30 -4.58 -2.19 -13.42
N TYR A 31 -5.18 -3.31 -13.81
CA TYR A 31 -4.51 -4.39 -14.56
C TYR A 31 -3.28 -4.98 -13.85
N PHE A 32 -3.19 -4.90 -12.52
CA PHE A 32 -2.07 -5.42 -11.75
C PHE A 32 -1.76 -6.90 -12.07
N ALA A 33 -2.78 -7.75 -12.19
CA ALA A 33 -2.61 -9.17 -12.48
C ALA A 33 -1.94 -9.41 -13.85
N GLU A 34 -2.19 -8.54 -14.83
CA GLU A 34 -1.61 -8.62 -16.16
C GLU A 34 -0.19 -8.02 -16.22
N LYS A 35 0.05 -6.93 -15.47
CA LYS A 35 1.32 -6.20 -15.44
C LYS A 35 2.37 -6.90 -14.57
N ALA A 36 2.00 -7.45 -13.43
CA ALA A 36 2.92 -8.03 -12.45
C ALA A 36 3.90 -9.07 -13.04
N PRO A 37 3.45 -10.13 -13.75
CA PRO A 37 4.38 -11.10 -14.33
C PRO A 37 5.28 -10.49 -15.42
N LYS A 38 4.78 -9.51 -16.18
CA LYS A 38 5.59 -8.80 -17.20
C LYS A 38 6.67 -7.94 -16.55
N LYS A 39 6.33 -7.22 -15.47
CA LYS A 39 7.28 -6.40 -14.70
C LYS A 39 8.37 -7.26 -14.05
N GLU A 40 8.01 -8.42 -13.50
CA GLU A 40 8.98 -9.35 -12.93
C GLU A 40 9.94 -9.88 -14.00
N LYS A 41 9.41 -10.35 -15.14
CA LYS A 41 10.24 -10.81 -16.26
C LYS A 41 11.15 -9.69 -16.79
N LEU A 42 10.64 -8.46 -16.88
CA LEU A 42 11.43 -7.29 -17.30
C LEU A 42 12.57 -7.00 -16.33
N LYS A 43 12.33 -7.11 -15.02
CA LYS A 43 13.35 -6.96 -13.98
C LYS A 43 14.45 -8.02 -14.12
N GLU A 44 14.08 -9.29 -14.35
CA GLU A 44 15.03 -10.37 -14.59
C GLU A 44 15.88 -10.14 -15.85
N ILE A 45 15.27 -9.68 -16.95
CA ILE A 45 15.97 -9.36 -18.20
C ILE A 45 16.96 -8.22 -17.98
N LYS A 46 16.51 -7.11 -17.36
CA LYS A 46 17.37 -5.96 -17.06
C LYS A 46 18.55 -6.35 -16.17
N PHE A 47 18.33 -7.22 -15.19
CA PHE A 47 19.41 -7.77 -14.36
C PHE A 47 20.42 -8.55 -15.20
N LYS A 48 19.96 -9.50 -16.04
CA LYS A 48 20.85 -10.30 -16.92
C LYS A 48 21.64 -9.43 -17.90
N LEU A 49 20.99 -8.45 -18.53
CA LEU A 49 21.64 -7.50 -19.43
C LEU A 49 22.72 -6.69 -18.72
N ASN A 50 22.45 -6.24 -17.49
CA ASN A 50 23.44 -5.53 -16.69
C ASN A 50 24.65 -6.44 -16.37
N GLU A 51 24.43 -7.69 -15.94
CA GLU A 51 25.51 -8.64 -15.66
C GLU A 51 26.38 -8.92 -16.89
N LEU A 52 25.77 -9.10 -18.08
CA LEU A 52 26.49 -9.33 -19.33
C LEU A 52 27.28 -8.11 -19.80
N ARG A 53 26.83 -6.89 -19.46
CA ARG A 53 27.50 -5.63 -19.82
C ARG A 53 28.62 -5.24 -18.85
N ARG A 54 28.77 -5.91 -17.69
CA ARG A 54 29.87 -5.62 -16.75
C ARG A 54 31.21 -5.98 -17.38
N PRO A 55 32.16 -5.03 -17.54
CA PRO A 55 33.48 -5.35 -18.04
C PRO A 55 34.27 -6.17 -17.00
N GLY A 56 34.49 -7.45 -17.29
CA GLY A 56 35.51 -8.29 -16.66
C GLY A 56 35.08 -9.08 -15.43
N ASN A 57 34.69 -10.34 -15.64
CA ASN A 57 35.05 -11.43 -14.75
C ASN A 57 35.93 -12.40 -15.56
N GLY A 58 37.17 -12.61 -15.13
CA GLY A 58 38.24 -13.21 -15.93
C GLY A 58 38.01 -14.68 -16.32
N TYR A 59 37.34 -14.91 -17.44
CA TYR A 59 37.36 -16.19 -18.14
C TYR A 59 38.41 -16.18 -19.25
N SER A 60 39.24 -17.24 -19.21
CA SER A 60 40.29 -17.54 -20.17
C SER A 60 39.74 -17.53 -21.60
N SER A 61 40.46 -16.89 -22.50
CA SER A 61 40.08 -16.48 -23.86
C SER A 61 39.88 -17.61 -24.88
N ASN A 62 39.51 -18.82 -24.47
CA ASN A 62 39.47 -19.98 -25.37
C ASN A 62 38.10 -20.65 -25.57
N GLU A 63 37.03 -20.18 -24.91
CA GLU A 63 35.66 -20.61 -25.21
C GLU A 63 34.73 -19.43 -24.96
N LEU A 64 34.57 -18.51 -25.93
CA LEU A 64 33.48 -17.54 -25.91
C LEU A 64 32.38 -18.08 -26.81
N PRO A 65 31.26 -18.58 -26.25
CA PRO A 65 30.02 -18.69 -27.00
C PRO A 65 29.66 -17.30 -27.57
N ASP A 66 28.96 -17.28 -28.68
CA ASP A 66 28.47 -16.05 -29.31
C ASP A 66 27.42 -15.36 -28.40
N ASP A 67 27.91 -14.64 -27.40
CA ASP A 67 27.09 -13.90 -26.42
C ASP A 67 26.36 -12.72 -27.09
N SER A 68 26.77 -12.31 -28.30
CA SER A 68 26.11 -11.24 -29.08
C SER A 68 24.66 -11.61 -29.42
N ASP A 69 24.45 -12.83 -29.92
CA ASP A 69 23.12 -13.38 -30.24
C ASP A 69 22.21 -13.51 -29.00
N SER A 70 22.81 -13.68 -27.82
CA SER A 70 22.07 -13.81 -26.56
C SER A 70 21.68 -12.44 -25.98
N VAL A 71 22.57 -11.45 -26.08
CA VAL A 71 22.30 -10.06 -25.68
C VAL A 71 21.22 -9.45 -26.57
N GLU A 72 21.31 -9.62 -27.90
CA GLU A 72 20.33 -9.07 -28.84
C GLU A 72 18.91 -9.62 -28.56
N LYS A 73 18.79 -10.92 -28.29
CA LYS A 73 17.50 -11.54 -27.91
C LYS A 73 16.94 -10.96 -26.62
N LEU A 74 17.78 -10.73 -25.60
CA LEU A 74 17.34 -10.14 -24.33
C LEU A 74 16.87 -8.68 -24.51
N GLU A 75 17.57 -7.89 -25.33
CA GLU A 75 17.17 -6.51 -25.66
C GLU A 75 15.86 -6.47 -26.45
N GLN A 76 15.66 -7.39 -27.41
CA GLN A 76 14.38 -7.54 -28.11
C GLN A 76 13.24 -7.89 -27.14
N ASP A 77 13.48 -8.80 -26.20
CA ASP A 77 12.49 -9.19 -25.19
C ASP A 77 12.19 -8.04 -24.19
N GLU A 78 13.21 -7.25 -23.81
CA GLU A 78 13.06 -6.03 -23.01
C GLU A 78 12.13 -5.03 -23.71
N ASN A 79 12.47 -4.66 -24.95
CA ASN A 79 11.69 -3.72 -25.76
C ASN A 79 10.24 -4.18 -25.96
N ARG A 80 10.05 -5.48 -26.19
CA ARG A 80 8.71 -6.08 -26.34
C ARG A 80 7.89 -5.95 -25.05
N LEU A 81 8.46 -6.30 -23.90
CA LEU A 81 7.77 -6.19 -22.61
C LEU A 81 7.45 -4.74 -22.24
N GLU A 82 8.36 -3.80 -22.51
CA GLU A 82 8.12 -2.37 -22.30
C GLU A 82 6.96 -1.85 -23.17
N SER A 83 6.92 -2.25 -24.45
CA SER A 83 5.82 -1.92 -25.35
C SER A 83 4.48 -2.53 -24.88
N GLU A 84 4.48 -3.80 -24.46
CA GLU A 84 3.28 -4.45 -23.91
C GLU A 84 2.78 -3.73 -22.65
N LEU A 85 3.67 -3.35 -21.72
CA LEU A 85 3.31 -2.59 -20.52
C LEU A 85 2.73 -1.22 -20.85
N ALA A 86 3.34 -0.47 -21.76
CA ALA A 86 2.84 0.83 -22.21
C ALA A 86 1.45 0.71 -22.87
N SER A 87 1.19 -0.38 -23.60
CA SER A 87 -0.13 -0.64 -24.19
C SER A 87 -1.21 -0.92 -23.13
N ILE A 88 -0.84 -1.54 -22.01
CA ILE A 88 -1.76 -1.79 -20.89
C ILE A 88 -2.05 -0.48 -20.15
N GLU A 89 -1.02 0.32 -19.88
CA GLU A 89 -1.13 1.59 -19.14
C GLU A 89 -1.89 2.67 -19.92
N SER A 90 -1.96 2.57 -21.25
CA SER A 90 -2.71 3.49 -22.11
C SER A 90 -4.16 3.07 -22.39
N ARG A 91 -4.65 1.97 -21.81
CA ARG A 91 -6.05 1.54 -21.96
C ARG A 91 -7.00 2.59 -21.39
N SER A 92 -8.09 2.84 -22.10
CA SER A 92 -9.08 3.87 -21.72
C SER A 92 -9.86 3.53 -20.45
N GLU A 93 -10.11 2.25 -20.21
CA GLU A 93 -10.76 1.78 -18.99
C GLU A 93 -9.69 1.55 -17.92
N GLN A 94 -9.77 2.29 -16.81
CA GLN A 94 -8.88 2.13 -15.66
C GLN A 94 -9.74 1.74 -14.46
N VAL A 95 -9.79 0.44 -14.18
CA VAL A 95 -10.53 -0.14 -13.06
C VAL A 95 -9.69 -1.24 -12.42
N ILE A 96 -9.86 -1.43 -11.12
CA ILE A 96 -9.23 -2.50 -10.36
C ILE A 96 -10.21 -3.68 -10.31
N ARG A 97 -9.76 -4.85 -10.74
CA ARG A 97 -10.59 -6.07 -10.76
C ARG A 97 -10.23 -6.98 -9.59
N PRO A 98 -11.10 -7.94 -9.20
CA PRO A 98 -10.80 -8.86 -8.10
C PRO A 98 -9.46 -9.61 -8.27
N GLN A 99 -9.10 -9.97 -9.50
CA GLN A 99 -7.84 -10.65 -9.80
C GLN A 99 -6.64 -9.74 -9.53
N ASP A 100 -6.75 -8.44 -9.83
CA ASP A 100 -5.70 -7.46 -9.58
C ASP A 100 -5.43 -7.35 -8.07
N THR A 101 -6.48 -7.19 -7.27
CA THR A 101 -6.42 -7.17 -5.80
C THR A 101 -5.81 -8.46 -5.24
N GLY A 102 -6.23 -9.62 -5.75
CA GLY A 102 -5.71 -10.91 -5.30
C GLY A 102 -4.21 -11.10 -5.57
N ILE A 103 -3.73 -10.68 -6.75
CA ILE A 103 -2.30 -10.75 -7.10
C ILE A 103 -1.50 -9.70 -6.34
N ALA A 104 -2.02 -8.48 -6.16
CA ALA A 104 -1.39 -7.44 -5.36
C ALA A 104 -1.17 -7.89 -3.90
N MET A 105 -2.20 -8.43 -3.25
CA MET A 105 -2.08 -8.96 -1.89
C MET A 105 -1.05 -10.09 -1.79
N LYS A 106 -1.01 -10.98 -2.81
CA LYS A 106 0.00 -12.05 -2.88
C LYS A 106 1.42 -11.49 -2.98
N VAL A 107 1.64 -10.44 -3.78
CA VAL A 107 2.94 -9.77 -3.91
C VAL A 107 3.36 -9.11 -2.60
N LEU A 108 2.41 -8.52 -1.86
CA LEU A 108 2.62 -8.00 -0.50
C LEU A 108 2.78 -9.09 0.57
N GLY A 109 2.91 -10.36 0.17
CA GLY A 109 3.17 -11.48 1.09
C GLY A 109 1.92 -12.06 1.78
N LYS A 110 0.71 -11.64 1.38
CA LYS A 110 -0.55 -12.11 1.98
C LYS A 110 -1.39 -12.88 0.96
N ARG A 111 -1.47 -14.21 1.13
CA ARG A 111 -2.31 -15.06 0.28
C ARG A 111 -3.75 -15.03 0.77
N LEU A 112 -4.64 -14.51 -0.07
CA LEU A 112 -6.08 -14.48 0.19
C LEU A 112 -6.81 -15.55 -0.62
N SER A 113 -7.89 -16.09 -0.04
CA SER A 113 -8.89 -16.87 -0.76
C SER A 113 -9.72 -15.98 -1.70
N LYS A 114 -10.40 -16.59 -2.67
CA LYS A 114 -11.31 -15.86 -3.56
C LYS A 114 -12.38 -15.09 -2.78
N ARG A 115 -12.89 -15.68 -1.69
CA ARG A 115 -13.89 -15.05 -0.83
C ARG A 115 -13.32 -13.80 -0.16
N GLU A 116 -12.15 -13.91 0.47
CA GLU A 116 -11.50 -12.75 1.10
C GLU A 116 -11.18 -11.64 0.11
N VAL A 117 -10.82 -11.98 -1.14
CA VAL A 117 -10.64 -10.98 -2.20
C VAL A 117 -11.97 -10.29 -2.54
N HIS A 118 -13.06 -11.04 -2.66
CA HIS A 118 -14.38 -10.44 -2.88
C HIS A 118 -14.82 -9.57 -1.70
N ASP A 119 -14.57 -10.00 -0.46
CA ASP A 119 -14.87 -9.22 0.73
C ASP A 119 -14.07 -7.89 0.71
N LEU A 120 -12.80 -7.89 0.29
CA LEU A 120 -12.02 -6.66 0.09
C LEU A 120 -12.61 -5.73 -0.97
N MET A 121 -13.04 -6.29 -2.11
CA MET A 121 -13.67 -5.49 -3.17
C MET A 121 -14.98 -4.86 -2.67
N TRP A 122 -15.76 -5.63 -1.90
CA TRP A 122 -17.05 -5.20 -1.34
C TRP A 122 -16.94 -4.06 -0.33
N GLU A 123 -15.77 -3.86 0.29
CA GLU A 123 -15.53 -2.70 1.16
C GLU A 123 -15.54 -1.36 0.39
N VAL A 124 -15.39 -1.40 -0.94
CA VAL A 124 -15.10 -0.22 -1.78
C VAL A 124 -16.05 -0.05 -2.96
N ASP A 125 -16.54 -1.16 -3.55
CA ASP A 125 -17.46 -1.19 -4.69
C ASP A 125 -18.87 -0.71 -4.31
N GLU A 126 -19.06 0.61 -4.28
CA GLU A 126 -20.32 1.28 -3.95
C GLU A 126 -21.33 1.20 -5.10
N LYS A 127 -20.86 1.07 -6.35
CA LYS A 127 -21.70 0.94 -7.56
C LYS A 127 -22.22 -0.49 -7.74
N VAL A 128 -21.63 -1.45 -7.04
CA VAL A 128 -21.98 -2.89 -7.08
C VAL A 128 -21.83 -3.46 -8.49
N ASP A 129 -20.77 -3.05 -9.19
CA ASP A 129 -20.47 -3.51 -10.56
C ASP A 129 -19.33 -4.56 -10.60
N GLY A 130 -18.76 -4.87 -9.44
CA GLY A 130 -17.73 -5.90 -9.26
C GLY A 130 -16.31 -5.43 -9.61
N VAL A 131 -16.12 -4.15 -9.90
CA VAL A 131 -14.81 -3.52 -10.06
C VAL A 131 -14.69 -2.31 -9.13
N ILE A 132 -13.51 -1.68 -9.08
CA ILE A 132 -13.32 -0.42 -8.37
C ILE A 132 -12.79 0.59 -9.36
N ASP A 133 -13.52 1.69 -9.54
CA ASP A 133 -13.05 2.82 -10.33
C ASP A 133 -12.41 3.92 -9.46
N TRP A 134 -11.96 5.00 -10.11
CA TRP A 134 -11.24 6.07 -9.42
C TRP A 134 -12.07 6.76 -8.34
N ASP A 135 -13.38 6.93 -8.57
CA ASP A 135 -14.23 7.68 -7.65
C ASP A 135 -14.44 6.89 -6.36
N GLU A 136 -14.66 5.57 -6.47
CA GLU A 136 -14.79 4.64 -5.34
C GLU A 136 -13.48 4.51 -4.56
N PHE A 137 -12.37 4.35 -5.30
CA PHE A 137 -11.03 4.28 -4.72
C PHE A 137 -10.68 5.55 -3.93
N HIS A 138 -11.00 6.72 -4.48
CA HIS A 138 -10.79 8.00 -3.82
C HIS A 138 -11.70 8.18 -2.60
N LEU A 139 -12.99 7.84 -2.73
CA LEU A 139 -13.97 7.94 -1.65
C LEU A 139 -13.59 7.07 -0.45
N MET A 140 -13.16 5.82 -0.70
CA MET A 140 -12.70 4.93 0.36
C MET A 140 -11.50 5.51 1.11
N PHE A 141 -10.53 6.09 0.39
CA PHE A 141 -9.36 6.70 1.01
C PHE A 141 -9.78 7.92 1.84
N GLU A 142 -10.66 8.76 1.32
CA GLU A 142 -11.16 9.94 2.02
C GLU A 142 -11.92 9.59 3.30
N ARG A 143 -12.79 8.58 3.27
CA ARG A 143 -13.55 8.10 4.44
C ARG A 143 -12.60 7.59 5.52
N ASN A 144 -11.65 6.73 5.16
CA ASN A 144 -10.70 6.15 6.12
C ASN A 144 -9.74 7.21 6.72
N VAL A 145 -9.30 8.20 5.93
CA VAL A 145 -8.44 9.28 6.45
C VAL A 145 -9.18 10.19 7.44
N LYS A 146 -10.49 10.37 7.25
CA LYS A 146 -11.35 11.17 8.13
C LYS A 146 -11.98 10.35 9.26
N ASP A 147 -11.82 9.03 9.26
CA ASP A 147 -12.42 8.17 10.27
C ASP A 147 -11.78 8.41 11.63
N THR A 148 -12.63 8.76 12.59
CA THR A 148 -12.29 8.90 14.00
C THR A 148 -13.02 7.87 14.87
N SER A 149 -13.81 6.99 14.25
CA SER A 149 -14.66 6.01 14.93
C SER A 149 -14.05 4.61 14.96
N GLY A 150 -13.10 4.31 14.06
CA GLY A 150 -12.54 2.97 13.89
C GLY A 150 -13.52 1.97 13.26
N LEU A 151 -14.65 2.45 12.72
CA LEU A 151 -15.71 1.62 12.16
C LEU A 151 -15.70 1.58 10.63
N GLU A 152 -14.95 2.46 9.96
CA GLU A 152 -14.87 2.41 8.50
C GLU A 152 -14.16 1.11 8.06
N PRO A 153 -14.69 0.39 7.05
CA PRO A 153 -13.99 -0.72 6.44
C PRO A 153 -12.62 -0.26 5.90
N SER A 154 -11.56 -0.91 6.38
CA SER A 154 -10.19 -0.42 6.24
C SER A 154 -9.23 -1.44 5.64
N SER A 155 -9.68 -2.65 5.32
CA SER A 155 -8.77 -3.71 4.86
C SER A 155 -8.17 -3.35 3.50
N PHE A 156 -9.00 -2.90 2.55
CA PHE A 156 -8.52 -2.40 1.26
C PHE A 156 -7.73 -1.09 1.43
N TYR A 157 -8.17 -0.20 2.31
CA TYR A 157 -7.44 1.03 2.66
C TYR A 157 -6.02 0.75 3.12
N HIS A 158 -5.81 -0.23 4.01
CA HIS A 158 -4.48 -0.58 4.51
C HIS A 158 -3.55 -1.08 3.41
N MET A 159 -4.06 -1.86 2.44
CA MET A 159 -3.29 -2.24 1.25
C MET A 159 -2.84 -0.99 0.47
N VAL A 160 -3.76 -0.09 0.16
CA VAL A 160 -3.48 1.13 -0.60
C VAL A 160 -2.53 2.06 0.15
N GLN A 161 -2.75 2.27 1.45
CA GLN A 161 -1.94 3.14 2.28
C GLN A 161 -0.49 2.63 2.40
N PHE A 162 -0.30 1.31 2.48
CA PHE A 162 1.03 0.71 2.44
C PHE A 162 1.72 0.94 1.09
N MET A 163 1.01 0.73 -0.02
CA MET A 163 1.56 0.98 -1.36
C MET A 163 1.85 2.47 -1.64
N ILE A 164 1.15 3.38 -0.95
CA ILE A 164 1.45 4.82 -0.98
C ILE A 164 2.78 5.11 -0.29
N TYR A 165 3.07 4.43 0.82
CA TYR A 165 4.36 4.54 1.51
C TYR A 165 5.49 3.89 0.71
N ASP A 166 5.28 2.69 0.15
CA ASP A 166 6.28 1.94 -0.63
C ASP A 166 6.52 2.62 -1.99
N ARG A 167 7.49 3.56 -2.03
CA ARG A 167 7.73 4.39 -3.22
C ARG A 167 8.60 3.65 -4.23
N ASP A 168 9.57 2.89 -3.76
CA ASP A 168 10.48 2.12 -4.62
C ASP A 168 9.86 0.78 -5.08
N ASN A 169 8.72 0.37 -4.53
CA ASN A 169 7.98 -0.86 -4.81
C ASN A 169 8.79 -2.12 -4.47
N ASN A 170 9.56 -2.06 -3.37
CA ASN A 170 10.36 -3.19 -2.90
C ASN A 170 9.57 -4.15 -1.99
N GLY A 171 8.31 -3.82 -1.65
CA GLY A 171 7.43 -4.63 -0.80
C GLY A 171 7.64 -4.39 0.70
N LYS A 172 8.42 -3.39 1.06
CA LYS A 172 8.64 -2.90 2.42
C LYS A 172 8.52 -1.38 2.42
N VAL A 173 8.34 -0.82 3.60
CA VAL A 173 8.26 0.63 3.78
C VAL A 173 9.27 1.08 4.81
N SER A 174 10.02 2.13 4.50
CA SER A 174 10.97 2.74 5.43
C SER A 174 10.32 3.86 6.26
N ILE A 175 11.00 4.26 7.32
CA ILE A 175 10.61 5.43 8.13
C ILE A 175 10.58 6.69 7.28
N ASP A 176 11.61 6.90 6.45
CA ASP A 176 11.74 8.10 5.63
C ASP A 176 10.60 8.21 4.61
N GLU A 177 10.25 7.09 3.97
CA GLU A 177 9.10 7.00 3.07
C GLU A 177 7.79 7.36 3.77
N THR A 178 7.59 6.81 4.97
CA THR A 178 6.37 7.05 5.76
C THR A 178 6.29 8.49 6.27
N MET A 179 7.39 9.05 6.77
CA MET A 179 7.49 10.44 7.25
C MET A 179 7.16 11.43 6.13
N ASN A 180 7.74 11.22 4.95
CA ASN A 180 7.50 12.05 3.77
C ASN A 180 6.02 12.13 3.40
N MET A 181 5.26 11.07 3.65
CA MET A 181 3.82 11.04 3.40
C MET A 181 3.00 11.65 4.54
N LEU A 182 3.36 11.39 5.80
CA LEU A 182 2.56 11.79 6.96
C LEU A 182 2.75 13.26 7.39
N TYR A 183 3.91 13.85 7.12
CA TYR A 183 4.25 15.20 7.61
C TYR A 183 3.22 16.26 7.19
N GLY A 184 2.80 16.23 5.92
CA GLY A 184 1.87 17.22 5.36
C GLY A 184 0.48 17.18 6.01
N ARG A 185 0.02 16.01 6.46
CA ARG A 185 -1.32 15.80 7.01
C ARG A 185 -1.37 15.96 8.54
N LEU A 186 -0.38 15.39 9.23
CA LEU A 186 -0.41 15.24 10.68
C LEU A 186 0.38 16.34 11.40
N GLY A 187 1.33 16.97 10.72
CA GLY A 187 2.35 17.81 11.35
C GLY A 187 3.32 16.99 12.20
N ARG A 188 4.38 17.65 12.69
CA ARG A 188 5.53 16.98 13.30
C ARG A 188 5.19 16.02 14.46
N ALA A 189 4.49 16.51 15.48
CA ALA A 189 4.26 15.74 16.71
C ALA A 189 3.41 14.48 16.48
N LYS A 190 2.32 14.59 15.70
CA LYS A 190 1.46 13.44 15.38
C LYS A 190 2.14 12.46 14.42
N MET A 191 2.97 12.96 13.51
CA MET A 191 3.81 12.12 12.65
C MET A 191 4.80 11.30 13.48
N GLU A 192 5.55 11.92 14.39
CA GLU A 192 6.51 11.21 15.26
C GLU A 192 5.80 10.09 16.05
N LEU A 193 4.62 10.36 16.62
CA LEU A 193 3.81 9.34 17.29
C LEU A 193 3.41 8.18 16.35
N ALA A 194 2.98 8.49 15.13
CA ALA A 194 2.60 7.47 14.15
C ALA A 194 3.80 6.59 13.75
N ILE A 195 4.98 7.19 13.57
CA ILE A 195 6.22 6.47 13.29
C ILE A 195 6.61 5.56 14.46
N THR A 196 6.57 6.06 15.69
CA THR A 196 6.86 5.22 16.87
C THR A 196 5.92 4.02 16.96
N LYS A 197 4.63 4.20 16.64
CA LYS A 197 3.67 3.10 16.64
C LYS A 197 3.96 2.06 15.55
N LEU A 198 4.24 2.52 14.33
CA LEU A 198 4.46 1.63 13.17
C LEU A 198 5.81 0.89 13.24
N PHE A 199 6.87 1.56 13.68
CA PHE A 199 8.25 1.07 13.59
C PHE A 199 8.89 0.75 14.96
N GLY A 200 8.22 1.07 16.07
CA GLY A 200 8.67 0.73 17.42
C GLY A 200 8.42 -0.75 17.78
N GLY A 201 8.95 -1.14 18.94
CA GLY A 201 8.70 -2.46 19.51
C GLY A 201 7.27 -2.61 20.06
N ASP A 202 6.82 -3.87 20.22
CA ASP A 202 5.47 -4.19 20.71
C ASP A 202 5.21 -3.71 22.14
N ASP A 203 6.27 -3.50 22.91
CA ASP A 203 6.28 -2.96 24.27
C ASP A 203 6.35 -1.42 24.31
N GLY A 204 6.30 -0.75 23.15
CA GLY A 204 6.50 0.69 23.03
C GLY A 204 7.96 1.11 23.15
N SER A 205 8.90 0.18 23.07
CA SER A 205 10.33 0.51 22.98
C SER A 205 10.61 1.38 21.73
N PRO A 206 11.56 2.33 21.84
CA PRO A 206 11.99 3.13 20.71
C PRO A 206 12.46 2.26 19.55
N ILE A 207 12.39 2.83 18.35
CA ILE A 207 12.81 2.20 17.11
C ILE A 207 14.25 1.69 17.27
N VAL A 208 14.45 0.39 17.10
CA VAL A 208 15.78 -0.18 16.94
C VAL A 208 16.13 0.03 15.47
N GLU A 209 17.09 0.90 15.15
CA GLU A 209 17.56 1.11 13.78
C GLU A 209 18.19 -0.19 13.25
N VAL A 210 17.40 -1.03 12.57
CA VAL A 210 17.87 -2.25 11.90
C VAL A 210 17.61 -2.13 10.40
N GLY A 211 18.66 -2.23 9.58
CA GLY A 211 18.58 -2.17 8.12
C GLY A 211 19.11 -0.87 7.51
N ASN A 212 18.83 -0.67 6.22
CA ASN A 212 19.15 0.58 5.51
C ASN A 212 17.98 1.56 5.67
N GLN A 213 18.25 2.88 5.71
CA GLN A 213 17.21 3.94 5.84
C GLN A 213 16.37 3.91 7.14
N GLY A 214 17.00 3.63 8.30
CA GLY A 214 16.38 3.84 9.63
C GLY A 214 15.42 2.74 10.11
N GLY A 215 15.11 1.74 9.28
CA GLY A 215 14.24 0.62 9.63
C GLY A 215 13.15 0.41 8.59
N GLU A 216 12.94 -0.85 8.18
CA GLU A 216 11.93 -1.24 7.19
C GLU A 216 10.91 -2.20 7.82
N ILE A 217 9.62 -2.03 7.49
CA ILE A 217 8.57 -3.00 7.86
C ILE A 217 7.91 -3.56 6.60
N ASP A 218 7.52 -4.84 6.66
CA ASP A 218 6.71 -5.45 5.61
C ASP A 218 5.22 -5.17 5.81
N PHE A 219 4.40 -5.59 4.85
CA PHE A 219 2.96 -5.38 4.89
C PHE A 219 2.28 -6.10 6.06
N ASN A 220 2.80 -7.26 6.50
CA ASN A 220 2.20 -7.99 7.61
C ASN A 220 2.39 -7.25 8.93
N ARG A 221 3.59 -6.73 9.18
CA ARG A 221 3.87 -5.89 10.35
C ARG A 221 3.03 -4.62 10.33
N TYR A 222 2.99 -3.91 9.20
CA TYR A 222 2.14 -2.74 9.02
C TYR A 222 0.67 -3.03 9.34
N LEU A 223 0.13 -4.12 8.79
CA LEU A 223 -1.28 -4.49 8.97
C LEU A 223 -1.60 -4.87 10.43
N GLN A 224 -0.69 -5.56 11.12
CA GLN A 224 -0.86 -5.88 12.55
C GLN A 224 -1.00 -4.62 13.39
N VAL A 225 -0.06 -3.67 13.24
CA VAL A 225 -0.09 -2.40 13.99
C VAL A 225 -1.34 -1.60 13.62
N SER A 226 -1.66 -1.49 12.34
CA SER A 226 -2.80 -0.70 11.88
C SER A 226 -4.14 -1.20 12.43
N LYS A 227 -4.32 -2.52 12.53
CA LYS A 227 -5.51 -3.13 13.15
C LYS A 227 -5.62 -2.83 14.65
N ILE A 228 -4.49 -2.85 15.36
CA ILE A 228 -4.46 -2.48 16.78
C ILE A 228 -4.90 -1.02 16.94
N GLU A 229 -4.37 -0.11 16.12
CA GLU A 229 -4.73 1.30 16.18
C GLU A 229 -6.19 1.57 15.80
N GLN A 230 -6.73 0.86 14.81
CA GLN A 230 -8.16 0.93 14.48
C GLN A 230 -9.05 0.48 15.65
N MET A 231 -8.70 -0.63 16.31
CA MET A 231 -9.44 -1.09 17.48
C MET A 231 -9.37 -0.10 18.64
N LYS A 232 -8.22 0.56 18.87
CA LYS A 232 -8.11 1.62 19.88
C LYS A 232 -9.01 2.81 19.55
N LEU A 233 -9.06 3.25 18.29
CA LEU A 233 -9.99 4.30 17.85
C LEU A 233 -11.44 3.92 18.13
N PHE A 234 -11.81 2.66 17.86
CA PHE A 234 -13.13 2.14 18.20
C PHE A 234 -13.40 2.19 19.71
N GLU A 235 -12.48 1.68 20.54
CA GLU A 235 -12.62 1.67 22.00
C GLU A 235 -12.73 3.07 22.60
N GLU A 236 -12.04 4.05 22.02
CA GLU A 236 -12.07 5.46 22.43
C GLU A 236 -13.31 6.21 21.92
N SER A 237 -13.97 5.71 20.87
CA SER A 237 -15.18 6.30 20.32
C SER A 237 -16.35 6.24 21.31
N GLU A 238 -17.26 7.21 21.22
CA GLU A 238 -18.47 7.23 22.05
C GLU A 238 -19.33 5.97 21.86
N PHE A 239 -19.41 5.46 20.63
CA PHE A 239 -20.13 4.23 20.35
C PHE A 239 -19.45 3.00 20.98
N GLY A 240 -18.12 2.86 20.82
CA GLY A 240 -17.37 1.75 21.39
C GLY A 240 -17.43 1.71 22.92
N LYS A 241 -17.26 2.86 23.58
CA LYS A 241 -17.46 3.00 25.04
C LYS A 241 -18.83 2.48 25.48
N ASN A 242 -19.89 2.87 24.78
CA ASN A 242 -21.26 2.45 25.08
C ASN A 242 -21.47 0.93 24.89
N VAL A 243 -20.91 0.34 23.83
CA VAL A 243 -20.97 -1.11 23.58
C VAL A 243 -20.25 -1.89 24.68
N LEU A 244 -19.04 -1.47 25.04
CA LEU A 244 -18.22 -2.12 26.06
C LEU A 244 -18.85 -2.01 27.46
N GLU A 245 -19.44 -0.85 27.79
CA GLU A 245 -20.15 -0.66 29.06
C GLU A 245 -21.38 -1.57 29.18
N LYS A 246 -22.17 -1.70 28.10
CA LYS A 246 -23.32 -2.62 28.05
C LYS A 246 -22.90 -4.08 28.20
N SER A 247 -21.80 -4.48 27.56
CA SER A 247 -21.27 -5.85 27.68
C SER A 247 -20.84 -6.17 29.12
N ARG A 248 -20.22 -5.20 29.82
CA ARG A 248 -19.85 -5.34 31.25
C ARG A 248 -21.07 -5.40 32.18
N LYS A 249 -22.14 -4.67 31.88
CA LYS A 249 -23.39 -4.69 32.67
C LYS A 249 -24.29 -5.90 32.37
N GLY A 250 -24.20 -6.48 31.17
CA GLY A 250 -24.96 -7.66 30.75
C GLY A 250 -24.39 -9.01 31.24
N GLY A 251 -23.16 -9.03 31.78
CA GLY A 251 -22.49 -10.23 32.29
C GLY A 251 -23.00 -10.77 33.63
N VAL A 252 -24.03 -10.18 34.25
CA VAL A 252 -24.68 -10.70 35.46
C VAL A 252 -26.14 -11.00 35.15
N ARG A 253 -26.40 -12.21 34.65
CA ARG A 253 -27.59 -13.04 34.92
C ARG A 253 -27.49 -14.31 34.07
N SER A 254 -27.02 -15.38 34.68
CA SER A 254 -27.54 -16.72 34.41
C SER A 254 -28.31 -17.15 35.67
N PRO A 255 -29.50 -17.75 35.53
CA PRO A 255 -30.31 -18.23 36.66
C PRO A 255 -29.60 -19.33 37.45
#